data_AF-A0A1R4FIU3-F1
#
_entry.id   AF-A0A1R4FIU3-F1
#
_cell.length_a   1.000
_cell.length_b   1.000
_cell.length_c   1.000
_cell.angle_alpha   90.00
_cell.angle_beta   90.00
_cell.angle_gamma   90.00
#
_symmetry.space_group_name_H-M   'P 1'
#
loop_
_entity.id
_entity.type
_entity.pdbx_description
1 polymer ?
#
loop_
_entity_poly.entity_id
_entity_poly.type
_entity_poly.pdbx_seq_one_letter_code
_entity_poly.pdbx_strand_id
1 'polypeptide(L)'
;MNTTTLATTTSTSTHLATELTRRVAHLKAQAAHLNTGDIDASDHRLITLWSQTGELADEHNMCSMYDSIVREHGGITRERDYTVGIDVTITATISITHTVTAQNEDDAQNIAREETDISVIEDHITDIYNVDFPYEIDSWEPYEAEEA
;
A
#
# COMPACT_ATOMS: atom_id res chain seq x y z
N MET A 1 -41.53 79.11 -5.03
CA MET A 1 -42.07 77.82 -4.54
C MET A 1 -41.57 76.73 -5.47
N ASN A 2 -40.62 75.88 -5.04
CA ASN A 2 -40.17 74.70 -5.81
C ASN A 2 -39.34 73.71 -4.95
N THR A 3 -39.65 73.61 -3.65
CA THR A 3 -38.90 72.76 -2.70
C THR A 3 -39.50 71.36 -2.53
N THR A 4 -40.79 71.18 -2.85
CA THR A 4 -41.48 69.90 -2.64
C THR A 4 -41.12 68.84 -3.69
N THR A 5 -40.77 69.24 -4.92
CA THR A 5 -40.53 68.32 -6.06
C THR A 5 -39.17 67.60 -6.00
N LEU A 6 -38.16 68.19 -5.35
CA LEU A 6 -36.81 67.63 -5.21
C LEU A 6 -36.70 66.57 -4.11
N ALA A 7 -37.49 66.70 -3.03
CA ALA A 7 -37.46 65.76 -1.91
C ALA A 7 -38.06 64.39 -2.29
N THR A 8 -39.15 64.40 -3.07
CA THR A 8 -39.83 63.18 -3.50
C THR A 8 -38.99 62.37 -4.48
N THR A 9 -38.37 63.01 -5.47
CA THR A 9 -37.51 62.33 -6.47
C THR A 9 -36.25 61.71 -5.85
N THR A 10 -35.64 62.39 -4.87
CA THR A 10 -34.46 61.87 -4.15
C THR A 10 -34.83 60.66 -3.29
N SER A 11 -35.98 60.70 -2.61
CA SER A 11 -36.49 59.59 -1.79
C SER A 11 -36.82 58.35 -2.62
N THR A 12 -37.48 58.52 -3.79
CA THR A 12 -37.77 57.42 -4.72
C THR A 12 -36.51 56.81 -5.31
N SER A 13 -35.51 57.63 -5.67
CA SER A 13 -34.22 57.16 -6.20
C SER A 13 -33.45 56.33 -5.16
N THR A 14 -33.42 56.77 -3.90
CA THR A 14 -32.73 56.08 -2.81
C THR A 14 -33.40 54.76 -2.45
N HIS A 15 -34.73 54.74 -2.45
CA HIS A 15 -35.50 53.52 -2.22
C HIS A 15 -35.26 52.48 -3.32
N LEU A 16 -35.23 52.92 -4.59
CA LEU A 16 -34.95 52.05 -5.74
C LEU A 16 -33.52 51.47 -5.69
N ALA A 17 -32.53 52.30 -5.35
CA ALA A 17 -31.14 51.84 -5.22
C ALA A 17 -30.97 50.80 -4.10
N THR A 18 -31.69 50.98 -2.99
CA THR A 18 -31.68 50.04 -1.86
C THR A 18 -32.35 48.71 -2.24
N GLU A 19 -33.49 48.76 -2.93
CA GLU A 19 -34.18 47.56 -3.44
C GLU A 19 -33.31 46.78 -4.43
N LEU A 20 -32.68 47.47 -5.37
CA LEU A 20 -31.79 46.85 -6.35
C LEU A 20 -30.59 46.20 -5.67
N THR A 21 -29.98 46.86 -4.70
CA THR A 21 -28.85 46.30 -3.93
C THR A 21 -29.26 45.04 -3.19
N ARG A 22 -30.46 45.03 -2.57
CA ARG A 22 -30.98 43.85 -1.87
C ARG A 22 -31.25 42.70 -2.83
N ARG A 23 -31.84 42.97 -3.99
CA ARG A 23 -32.06 41.96 -5.04
C ARG A 23 -30.77 41.40 -5.60
N VAL A 24 -29.77 42.23 -5.84
CA VAL A 24 -28.44 41.78 -6.29
C VAL A 24 -27.78 40.91 -5.23
N ALA A 25 -27.82 41.31 -3.96
CA ALA A 25 -27.28 40.50 -2.86
C ALA A 25 -28.00 39.16 -2.73
N HIS A 26 -29.33 39.15 -2.84
CA HIS A 26 -30.14 37.94 -2.79
C HIS A 26 -29.85 37.00 -3.97
N LEU A 27 -29.77 37.52 -5.19
CA LEU A 27 -29.42 36.75 -6.38
C LEU A 27 -27.99 36.23 -6.34
N LYS A 28 -27.04 36.98 -5.76
CA LYS A 28 -25.67 36.50 -5.52
C LYS A 28 -25.61 35.37 -4.50
N ALA A 29 -26.38 35.45 -3.41
CA ALA A 29 -26.47 34.38 -2.44
C ALA A 29 -27.13 33.13 -3.03
N GLN A 30 -28.18 33.30 -3.85
CA GLN A 30 -28.78 32.20 -4.60
C GLN A 30 -27.80 31.61 -5.63
N ALA A 31 -27.06 32.43 -6.37
CA ALA A 31 -26.05 31.95 -7.33
C ALA A 31 -24.88 31.25 -6.64
N ALA A 32 -24.47 31.67 -5.44
CA ALA A 32 -23.47 30.97 -4.64
C ALA A 32 -23.99 29.61 -4.15
N HIS A 33 -25.28 29.53 -3.80
CA HIS A 33 -25.93 28.28 -3.42
C HIS A 33 -26.17 27.35 -4.64
N LEU A 34 -26.47 27.94 -5.79
CA LEU A 34 -26.69 27.30 -7.09
C LEU A 34 -25.41 27.22 -7.92
N ASN A 35 -24.23 27.42 -7.32
CA ASN A 35 -22.95 27.14 -7.97
C ASN A 35 -22.75 25.62 -8.01
N THR A 36 -23.70 24.96 -8.66
CA THR A 36 -23.73 23.57 -9.09
C THR A 36 -23.10 23.52 -10.48
N GLY A 37 -21.94 24.16 -10.65
CA GLY A 37 -21.05 23.76 -11.73
C GLY A 37 -20.79 22.27 -11.59
N ASP A 38 -20.62 21.58 -12.73
CA ASP A 38 -20.37 20.14 -12.76
C ASP A 38 -19.37 19.77 -11.66
N ILE A 39 -19.86 19.01 -10.69
CA ILE A 39 -19.07 18.57 -9.55
C ILE A 39 -18.30 17.35 -10.04
N ASP A 40 -17.00 17.54 -10.26
CA ASP A 40 -16.14 16.41 -10.56
C ASP A 40 -16.12 15.44 -9.38
N ALA A 41 -15.96 14.16 -9.65
CA ALA A 41 -15.92 13.13 -8.62
C ALA A 41 -14.77 13.33 -7.62
N SER A 42 -13.71 14.04 -8.03
CA SER A 42 -12.56 14.42 -7.19
C SER A 42 -12.81 15.66 -6.30
N ASP A 43 -13.98 16.30 -6.39
CA ASP A 43 -14.27 17.52 -5.65
C ASP A 43 -14.23 17.30 -4.14
N HIS A 44 -13.51 18.18 -3.43
CA HIS A 44 -13.38 18.16 -1.97
C HIS A 44 -14.73 18.15 -1.21
N ARG A 45 -15.79 18.70 -1.81
CA ARG A 45 -17.15 18.67 -1.24
C ARG A 45 -17.70 17.25 -1.11
N LEU A 46 -17.16 16.29 -1.85
CA LEU A 46 -17.56 14.88 -1.85
C LEU A 46 -16.74 14.01 -0.88
N ILE A 47 -15.77 14.57 -0.13
CA ILE A 47 -14.89 13.79 0.76
C ILE A 47 -15.69 12.91 1.72
N THR A 48 -16.69 13.47 2.42
CA THR A 48 -17.50 12.72 3.37
C THR A 48 -18.32 11.62 2.69
N LEU A 49 -18.83 11.89 1.49
CA LEU A 49 -19.59 10.91 0.71
C LEU A 49 -18.71 9.72 0.32
N TRP A 50 -17.50 9.98 -0.18
CA TRP A 50 -16.54 8.93 -0.52
C TRP A 50 -16.12 8.11 0.69
N SER A 51 -15.86 8.75 1.83
CA SER A 51 -15.53 8.06 3.08
C SER A 51 -16.64 7.09 3.50
N GLN A 52 -17.89 7.56 3.56
CA GLN A 52 -19.04 6.74 3.94
C GLN A 52 -19.30 5.60 2.95
N THR A 53 -19.10 5.86 1.65
CA THR A 53 -19.29 4.85 0.61
C THR A 53 -18.17 3.80 0.65
N GLY A 54 -16.94 4.20 1.00
CA GLY A 54 -15.81 3.30 1.23
C GLY A 54 -16.06 2.37 2.41
N GLU A 55 -16.51 2.92 3.55
CA GLU A 55 -16.88 2.14 4.74
C GLU A 55 -17.99 1.13 4.43
N LEU A 56 -19.02 1.55 3.69
CA LEU A 56 -20.13 0.67 3.29
C LEU A 56 -19.65 -0.43 2.33
N ALA A 57 -18.74 -0.11 1.40
CA ALA A 57 -18.16 -1.09 0.49
C ALA A 57 -17.37 -2.15 1.25
N ASP A 58 -16.68 -1.76 2.32
CA ASP A 58 -15.92 -2.66 3.19
C ASP A 58 -16.87 -3.57 4.00
N GLU A 59 -17.94 -3.03 4.60
CA GLU A 59 -18.95 -3.81 5.34
C GLU A 59 -19.66 -4.85 4.45
N HIS A 60 -19.90 -4.51 3.19
CA HIS A 60 -20.66 -5.36 2.26
C HIS A 60 -19.82 -6.19 1.29
N ASN A 61 -18.49 -6.23 1.44
CA ASN A 61 -17.57 -6.90 0.51
C ASN A 61 -17.70 -6.42 -0.96
N MET A 62 -18.07 -5.15 -1.16
CA MET A 62 -18.22 -4.50 -2.46
C MET A 62 -17.02 -3.65 -2.87
N CYS A 63 -15.88 -3.88 -2.20
CA CYS A 63 -14.59 -3.25 -2.39
C CYS A 63 -14.17 -3.08 -3.87
N SER A 64 -14.38 -4.11 -4.70
CA SER A 64 -14.02 -4.09 -6.12
C SER A 64 -14.91 -3.16 -6.95
N MET A 65 -16.18 -3.06 -6.58
CA MET A 65 -17.13 -2.17 -7.24
C MET A 65 -16.81 -0.70 -6.91
N TYR A 66 -16.53 -0.40 -5.64
CA TYR A 66 -16.08 0.92 -5.21
C TYR A 66 -14.85 1.37 -6.01
N ASP A 67 -13.82 0.53 -6.10
CA ASP A 67 -12.62 0.86 -6.87
C ASP A 67 -12.91 1.07 -8.35
N SER A 68 -13.82 0.28 -8.91
CA SER A 68 -14.18 0.41 -10.32
C SER A 68 -14.79 1.78 -10.60
N ILE A 69 -15.64 2.25 -9.69
CA ILE A 69 -16.27 3.56 -9.80
C ILE A 69 -15.22 4.67 -9.64
N VAL A 70 -14.37 4.59 -8.60
CA VAL A 70 -13.30 5.58 -8.37
C VAL A 70 -12.32 5.63 -9.54
N ARG A 71 -12.00 4.49 -10.16
CA ARG A 71 -11.09 4.43 -11.32
C ARG A 71 -11.69 5.03 -12.58
N GLU A 72 -12.98 4.78 -12.84
CA GLU A 72 -13.65 5.21 -14.07
C GLU A 72 -14.06 6.68 -14.02
N HIS A 73 -14.50 7.16 -12.85
CA HIS A 73 -15.09 8.48 -12.70
C HIS A 73 -14.19 9.48 -11.97
N GLY A 74 -13.05 9.04 -11.44
CA GLY A 74 -12.30 9.81 -10.44
C GLY A 74 -12.96 9.69 -9.06
N GLY A 75 -12.23 10.04 -8.01
CA GLY A 75 -12.72 9.95 -6.64
C GLY A 75 -11.60 9.72 -5.63
N ILE A 76 -11.96 9.51 -4.37
CA ILE A 76 -10.99 9.29 -3.30
C ILE A 76 -10.76 7.80 -3.12
N THR A 77 -9.51 7.38 -3.27
CA THR A 77 -9.08 6.01 -3.05
C THR A 77 -9.17 5.64 -1.57
N ARG A 78 -9.56 4.39 -1.28
CA ARG A 78 -9.59 3.87 0.09
C ARG A 78 -8.25 3.24 0.48
N GLU A 79 -7.85 3.41 1.73
CA GLU A 79 -6.71 2.67 2.32
C GLU A 79 -7.12 1.22 2.61
N ARG A 80 -6.15 0.30 2.55
CA ARG A 80 -6.39 -1.14 2.66
C ARG A 80 -5.26 -1.83 3.39
N ASP A 81 -5.61 -2.70 4.31
CA ASP A 81 -4.66 -3.62 4.91
C ASP A 81 -4.42 -4.79 3.96
N TYR A 82 -3.15 -5.10 3.74
CA TYR A 82 -2.72 -6.25 2.95
C TYR A 82 -1.87 -7.17 3.81
N THR A 83 -2.23 -8.46 3.84
CA THR A 83 -1.32 -9.50 4.34
C THR A 83 -0.42 -9.92 3.19
N VAL A 84 0.87 -9.62 3.30
CA VAL A 84 1.88 -10.00 2.31
C VAL A 84 2.70 -11.15 2.87
N GLY A 85 2.67 -12.29 2.18
CA GLY A 85 3.63 -13.37 2.41
C GLY A 85 4.92 -13.07 1.65
N ILE A 86 6.06 -13.29 2.29
CA ILE A 86 7.38 -13.22 1.66
C ILE A 86 8.03 -14.58 1.80
N ASP A 87 8.28 -15.23 0.67
CA ASP A 87 9.08 -16.46 0.61
C ASP A 87 10.55 -16.08 0.39
N VAL A 88 11.44 -16.64 1.21
CA VAL A 88 12.89 -16.41 1.11
C VAL A 88 13.58 -17.76 0.93
N THR A 89 14.31 -17.90 -0.18
CA THR A 89 15.16 -19.07 -0.46
C THR A 89 16.62 -18.69 -0.23
N ILE A 90 17.33 -19.48 0.57
CA ILE A 90 18.76 -19.30 0.85
C ILE A 90 19.50 -20.53 0.34
N THR A 91 20.55 -20.31 -0.45
CA THR A 91 21.50 -21.35 -0.86
C THR A 91 22.81 -21.13 -0.12
N ALA A 92 23.30 -22.14 0.59
CA ALA A 92 24.55 -22.09 1.34
C ALA A 92 25.44 -23.28 0.98
N THR A 93 26.76 -23.08 0.98
CA THR A 93 27.76 -24.13 0.83
C THR A 93 28.37 -24.40 2.19
N ILE A 94 28.40 -25.66 2.63
CA ILE A 94 28.93 -26.08 3.93
C ILE A 94 30.17 -26.93 3.70
N SER A 95 31.28 -26.51 4.30
CA SER A 95 32.54 -27.24 4.26
C SER A 95 32.78 -27.89 5.62
N ILE A 96 32.82 -29.21 5.66
CA ILE A 96 33.12 -29.99 6.87
C ILE A 96 34.50 -30.62 6.68
N THR A 97 35.42 -30.35 7.61
CA THR A 97 36.76 -30.94 7.59
C THR A 97 36.81 -32.15 8.51
N HIS A 98 37.12 -33.33 7.95
CA HIS A 98 37.37 -34.56 8.69
C HIS A 98 38.85 -34.95 8.61
N THR A 99 39.42 -35.31 9.76
CA THR A 99 40.78 -35.87 9.83
C THR A 99 40.68 -37.36 10.05
N VAL A 100 41.15 -38.14 9.07
CA VAL A 100 41.17 -39.61 9.12
C VAL A 100 42.60 -40.14 9.06
N THR A 101 42.82 -41.35 9.56
CA THR A 101 44.11 -42.06 9.40
C THR A 101 43.93 -43.15 8.34
N ALA A 102 44.64 -43.02 7.23
CA ALA A 102 44.55 -43.94 6.08
C ALA A 102 45.94 -44.27 5.51
N GLN A 103 46.02 -45.27 4.64
CA GLN A 103 47.29 -45.68 4.01
C GLN A 103 47.64 -44.84 2.78
N ASN A 104 46.64 -44.21 2.15
CA ASN A 104 46.76 -43.34 0.99
C ASN A 104 45.54 -42.40 0.93
N GLU A 105 45.57 -41.46 -0.02
CA GLU A 105 44.51 -40.45 -0.22
C GLU A 105 43.17 -41.08 -0.60
N ASP A 106 43.16 -42.07 -1.51
CA ASP A 106 41.93 -42.75 -1.93
C ASP A 106 41.22 -43.41 -0.73
N ASP A 107 42.00 -44.08 0.14
CA ASP A 107 41.50 -44.68 1.38
C ASP A 107 41.01 -43.61 2.36
N ALA A 108 41.70 -42.47 2.47
CA ALA A 108 41.27 -41.36 3.33
C ALA A 108 39.93 -40.80 2.87
N GLN A 109 39.76 -40.58 1.56
CA GLN A 109 38.51 -40.08 0.98
C GLN A 109 37.37 -41.10 1.15
N ASN A 110 37.64 -42.40 0.98
CA ASN A 110 36.63 -43.44 1.18
C ASN A 110 36.19 -43.53 2.64
N ILE A 111 37.11 -43.49 3.60
CA ILE A 111 36.79 -43.49 5.03
C ILE A 111 35.99 -42.24 5.39
N ALA A 112 36.43 -41.06 4.94
CA ALA A 112 35.72 -39.81 5.19
C ALA A 112 34.30 -39.83 4.60
N ARG A 113 34.11 -40.42 3.42
CA ARG A 113 32.79 -40.60 2.80
C ARG A 113 31.89 -41.57 3.57
N GLU A 114 32.44 -42.70 4.04
CA GLU A 114 31.68 -43.69 4.81
C GLU A 114 31.30 -43.16 6.21
N GLU A 115 32.14 -42.33 6.81
CA GLU A 115 31.91 -41.76 8.15
C GLU A 115 31.05 -40.49 8.12
N THR A 116 31.03 -39.76 7.00
CA THR A 116 30.20 -38.55 6.85
C THR A 116 28.80 -38.92 6.38
N ASP A 117 27.91 -39.14 7.34
CA ASP A 117 26.49 -39.34 7.07
C ASP A 117 25.74 -37.99 6.98
N ILE A 118 24.59 -37.99 6.30
CA ILE A 118 23.70 -36.84 6.17
C ILE A 118 23.35 -36.25 7.55
N SER A 119 23.14 -37.11 8.55
CA SER A 119 22.86 -36.71 9.94
C SER A 119 23.92 -35.77 10.54
N VAL A 120 25.20 -35.93 10.19
CA VAL A 120 26.28 -35.02 10.64
C VAL A 120 26.13 -33.64 10.00
N ILE A 121 25.69 -33.60 8.74
CA ILE A 121 25.43 -32.35 8.01
C ILE A 121 24.21 -31.64 8.60
N GLU A 122 23.14 -32.38 8.92
CA GLU A 122 21.92 -31.87 9.54
C GLU A 122 22.19 -31.20 10.91
N ASP A 123 22.98 -31.87 11.76
CA ASP A 123 23.40 -31.33 13.05
C ASP A 123 24.21 -30.03 12.86
N HIS A 124 25.14 -30.00 11.90
CA HIS A 124 25.95 -28.81 11.62
C HIS A 124 25.13 -27.62 11.12
N ILE A 125 24.12 -27.86 10.27
CA ILE A 125 23.20 -26.83 9.78
C ILE A 125 22.42 -26.23 10.95
N THR A 126 21.88 -27.10 11.79
CA THR A 126 21.06 -26.70 12.95
C THR A 126 21.88 -25.87 13.93
N ASP A 127 23.10 -26.30 14.24
CA ASP A 127 23.99 -25.62 15.19
C ASP A 127 24.50 -24.26 14.67
N ILE A 128 24.87 -24.16 13.39
CA ILE A 128 25.45 -22.93 12.83
C ILE A 128 24.39 -21.85 12.61
N TYR A 129 23.26 -22.24 12.02
CA TYR A 129 22.27 -21.26 11.56
C TYR A 129 21.07 -21.12 12.49
N ASN A 130 20.93 -22.00 13.50
CA ASN A 130 19.82 -22.01 14.46
C ASN A 130 18.45 -21.88 13.76
N VAL A 131 18.31 -22.57 12.62
CA VAL A 131 17.09 -22.58 11.81
C VAL A 131 16.45 -23.95 11.85
N ASP A 132 15.19 -23.94 12.25
CA ASP A 132 14.27 -25.08 12.23
C ASP A 132 13.35 -24.93 11.00
N PHE A 133 13.94 -24.72 9.82
CA PHE A 133 13.21 -24.67 8.56
C PHE A 133 13.32 -26.01 7.83
N PRO A 134 12.28 -26.42 7.07
CA PRO A 134 12.43 -27.53 6.15
C PRO A 134 13.49 -27.17 5.10
N TYR A 135 14.59 -27.92 5.07
CA TYR A 135 15.62 -27.82 4.04
C TYR A 135 15.66 -29.11 3.22
N GLU A 136 16.11 -28.98 1.98
CA GLU A 136 16.36 -30.10 1.07
C GLU A 136 17.85 -30.08 0.73
N ILE A 137 18.51 -31.22 0.89
CA ILE A 137 19.91 -31.39 0.48
C ILE A 137 19.88 -31.91 -0.95
N ASP A 138 20.05 -31.01 -1.93
CA ASP A 138 19.98 -31.35 -3.36
C ASP A 138 21.16 -32.22 -3.82
N SER A 139 22.35 -32.00 -3.25
CA SER A 139 23.56 -32.74 -3.58
C SER A 139 24.62 -32.57 -2.49
N TRP A 140 25.38 -33.64 -2.25
CA TRP A 140 26.59 -33.60 -1.43
C TRP A 140 27.74 -34.23 -2.21
N GLU A 141 28.83 -33.49 -2.34
CA GLU A 141 30.08 -33.96 -2.95
C GLU A 141 31.25 -33.60 -2.00
N PRO A 142 32.11 -34.57 -1.66
CA PRO A 142 33.33 -34.27 -0.91
C PRO A 142 34.32 -33.52 -1.78
N TYR A 143 34.90 -32.46 -1.22
CA TYR A 143 35.99 -31.70 -1.83
C TYR A 143 37.33 -32.45 -1.68
N GLU A 144 38.23 -32.30 -2.64
CA GLU A 144 39.55 -32.95 -2.69
C GLU A 144 40.36 -32.68 -1.42
N ALA A 145 41.00 -33.72 -0.89
CA ALA A 145 41.87 -33.58 0.27
C ALA A 145 43.19 -32.92 -0.15
N GLU A 146 43.61 -31.84 0.53
CA GLU A 146 44.97 -31.34 0.40
C GLU A 146 45.87 -32.10 1.38
N GLU A 147 46.93 -32.76 0.89
CA GLU A 147 48.00 -33.30 1.75
C GLU A 147 48.62 -32.15 2.56
N ALA A 148 48.65 -32.30 3.88
CA ALA A 148 49.23 -31.35 4.84
C ALA A 148 50.74 -31.51 5.00
#